data_AF-A0A7D3VN99-F1
#
_entry.id   AF-A0A7D3VN99-F1
#
_cell.length_a   1.000
_cell.length_b   1.000
_cell.length_c   1.000
_cell.angle_alpha   90.00
_cell.angle_beta   90.00
_cell.angle_gamma   90.00
#
_symmetry.space_group_name_H-M   'P 1'
#
loop_
_entity.id
_entity.type
_entity.pdbx_description
1 polymer ?
#
loop_
_entity_poly.entity_id
_entity_poly.type
_entity_poly.pdbx_seq_one_letter_code
_entity_poly.pdbx_strand_id
1 'polypeptide(L)'
;MATTEQSGDAPAFGYGRWRQPLRTPRDRDAEMIRAVLRRAGRPEFRRPGDGFYVDGGNDGKPFLVACASRARRRALSPAAEIAAYTTALRAAGMHVEPQSGPDASPLVLQVRLP
;
A
#
# COMPACT_ATOMS: atom_id res chain seq x y z
N MET A 1 -30.87 9.49 -25.02
CA MET A 1 -29.73 8.67 -25.49
C MET A 1 -29.01 8.17 -24.25
N ALA A 2 -29.40 7.01 -23.74
CA ALA A 2 -28.77 6.36 -22.59
C ALA A 2 -27.72 5.38 -23.15
N THR A 3 -26.44 5.63 -22.86
CA THR A 3 -25.35 4.77 -23.32
C THR A 3 -24.80 3.94 -22.17
N THR A 4 -25.12 2.65 -22.28
CA THR A 4 -24.29 1.50 -21.93
C THR A 4 -24.11 1.21 -20.45
N GLU A 5 -24.87 0.20 -20.05
CA GLU A 5 -24.79 -0.54 -18.80
C GLU A 5 -23.33 -0.93 -18.46
N GLN A 6 -22.91 -0.49 -17.27
CA GLN A 6 -21.74 -0.96 -16.55
C GLN A 6 -21.80 -2.49 -16.46
N SER A 7 -21.11 -3.19 -17.35
CA SER A 7 -21.11 -4.65 -17.39
C SER A 7 -20.58 -5.21 -16.07
N GLY A 8 -21.41 -6.03 -15.42
CA GLY A 8 -21.15 -6.75 -14.17
C GLY A 8 -20.14 -7.88 -14.31
N ASP A 9 -19.02 -7.63 -14.99
CA ASP A 9 -17.96 -8.61 -15.16
C ASP A 9 -17.06 -8.67 -13.92
N ALA A 10 -16.67 -9.89 -13.54
CA ALA A 10 -15.87 -10.11 -12.35
C ALA A 10 -14.46 -9.47 -12.52
N PRO A 11 -13.88 -8.87 -11.48
CA PRO A 11 -12.52 -8.33 -11.57
C PRO A 11 -11.52 -9.45 -11.87
N ALA A 12 -10.64 -9.22 -12.85
CA ALA A 12 -9.68 -10.21 -13.35
C ALA A 12 -8.77 -10.82 -12.27
N PHE A 13 -8.48 -10.06 -11.20
CA PHE A 13 -7.66 -10.50 -10.08
C PHE A 13 -8.45 -10.66 -8.78
N GLY A 14 -9.78 -10.75 -8.87
CA GLY A 14 -10.66 -10.88 -7.73
C GLY A 14 -10.79 -9.58 -6.92
N TYR A 15 -10.99 -9.73 -5.62
CA TYR A 15 -11.27 -8.62 -4.72
C TYR A 15 -10.24 -8.54 -3.59
N GLY A 16 -9.78 -7.32 -3.27
CA GLY A 16 -8.95 -7.06 -2.10
C GLY A 16 -9.76 -7.10 -0.79
N ARG A 17 -9.08 -6.86 0.34
CA ARG A 17 -9.64 -6.97 1.71
C ARG A 17 -10.95 -6.19 1.94
N TRP A 18 -11.22 -5.14 1.17
CA TRP A 18 -12.42 -4.29 1.31
C TRP A 18 -13.44 -4.47 0.19
N ARG A 19 -13.42 -5.64 -0.48
CA ARG A 19 -14.18 -5.88 -1.71
C ARG A 19 -13.87 -4.86 -2.81
N GLN A 20 -12.69 -4.26 -2.77
CA GLN A 20 -12.21 -3.41 -3.84
C GLN A 20 -11.86 -4.32 -5.03
N PRO A 21 -12.45 -4.08 -6.22
CA PRO A 21 -12.17 -4.88 -7.40
C PRO A 21 -10.72 -4.67 -7.84
N LEU A 22 -9.98 -5.77 -8.04
CA LEU A 22 -8.62 -5.75 -8.53
C LEU A 22 -8.67 -6.00 -10.04
N ARG A 23 -8.72 -4.93 -10.83
CA ARG A 23 -8.95 -5.02 -12.27
C ARG A 23 -7.65 -5.11 -13.06
N THR A 24 -6.59 -4.53 -12.53
CA THR A 24 -5.29 -4.47 -13.20
C THR A 24 -4.24 -5.30 -12.45
N PRO A 25 -3.15 -5.75 -13.12
CA PRO A 25 -2.01 -6.34 -12.44
C PRO A 25 -1.48 -5.43 -11.32
N ARG A 26 -1.52 -4.11 -11.53
CA ARG A 26 -1.09 -3.11 -10.56
C ARG A 26 -1.97 -3.07 -9.30
N ASP A 27 -3.28 -3.28 -9.44
CA ASP A 27 -4.18 -3.40 -8.29
C ASP A 27 -3.87 -4.65 -7.47
N ARG A 28 -3.65 -5.79 -8.15
CA ARG A 28 -3.23 -7.04 -7.50
C ARG A 28 -1.93 -6.84 -6.74
N ASP A 29 -0.96 -6.22 -7.38
CA ASP A 29 0.39 -5.98 -6.87
C ASP A 29 0.38 -5.03 -5.67
N ALA A 30 -0.42 -3.95 -5.72
CA ALA A 30 -0.66 -3.10 -4.56
C ALA A 30 -1.30 -3.88 -3.41
N GLU A 31 -2.28 -4.75 -3.70
CA GLU A 31 -2.91 -5.59 -2.67
C GLU A 31 -1.95 -6.62 -2.06
N MET A 32 -0.98 -7.14 -2.83
CA MET A 32 0.08 -8.00 -2.28
C MET A 32 0.91 -7.26 -1.23
N ILE A 33 1.32 -6.02 -1.49
CA ILE A 33 2.03 -5.16 -0.53
C ILE A 33 1.18 -4.96 0.74
N ARG A 34 -0.11 -4.61 0.56
CA ARG A 34 -1.04 -4.44 1.70
C ARG A 34 -1.19 -5.74 2.49
N ALA A 35 -1.26 -6.89 1.83
CA ALA A 35 -1.39 -8.19 2.47
C ALA A 35 -0.17 -8.55 3.32
N VAL A 36 1.05 -8.28 2.83
CA VAL A 36 2.29 -8.50 3.59
C VAL A 36 2.31 -7.68 4.88
N LEU A 37 2.03 -6.38 4.78
CA LEU A 37 2.03 -5.50 5.95
C LEU A 37 0.98 -5.89 6.99
N ARG A 38 -0.22 -6.30 6.53
CA ARG A 38 -1.27 -6.80 7.42
C ARG A 38 -0.89 -8.11 8.11
N ARG A 39 -0.24 -9.04 7.38
CA ARG A 39 0.28 -10.28 7.97
C ARG A 39 1.38 -10.01 9.01
N ALA A 40 2.14 -8.93 8.87
CA ALA A 40 3.09 -8.45 9.87
C ALA A 40 2.44 -7.67 11.04
N GLY A 41 1.12 -7.74 11.18
CA GLY A 41 0.37 -7.09 12.26
C GLY A 41 0.25 -5.56 12.11
N ARG A 42 0.58 -5.00 10.94
CA ARG A 42 0.47 -3.57 10.70
C ARG A 42 -0.93 -3.23 10.18
N PRO A 43 -1.67 -2.31 10.82
CA PRO A 43 -2.98 -1.91 10.34
C PRO A 43 -2.85 -1.05 9.07
N GLU A 44 -3.78 -1.25 8.14
CA GLU A 44 -3.97 -0.34 7.01
C GLU A 44 -4.66 0.93 7.51
N PHE A 45 -4.20 2.09 7.05
CA PHE A 45 -4.70 3.38 7.48
C PHE A 45 -6.20 3.52 7.23
N ARG A 46 -6.94 3.86 8.29
CA ARG A 46 -8.38 4.16 8.28
C ARG A 46 -8.64 5.39 9.13
N ARG A 47 -9.66 6.17 8.79
CA ARG A 47 -10.11 7.28 9.65
C ARG A 47 -11.20 6.79 10.62
N PRO A 48 -11.13 7.12 11.92
CA PRO A 48 -9.96 7.66 12.63
C PRO A 48 -8.89 6.57 12.87
N GLY A 49 -7.61 6.91 12.84
CA GLY A 49 -6.55 5.93 13.10
C GLY A 49 -5.22 6.20 12.44
N ASP A 50 -4.32 5.24 12.64
CA ASP A 50 -2.94 5.20 12.17
C ASP A 50 -2.74 3.92 11.34
N GLY A 51 -1.76 3.93 10.44
CA GLY A 51 -1.42 2.74 9.68
C GLY A 51 -0.61 3.05 8.44
N PHE A 52 -0.46 2.03 7.60
CA PHE A 52 0.16 2.22 6.30
C PHE A 52 -0.86 2.66 5.24
N TYR A 53 -0.41 3.40 4.25
CA TYR A 53 -1.13 3.65 3.00
C TYR A 53 -0.27 3.20 1.83
N VAL A 54 -0.87 2.52 0.86
CA VAL A 54 -0.18 2.08 -0.37
C VAL A 54 -0.75 2.83 -1.55
N ASP A 55 0.08 3.65 -2.17
CA ASP A 55 -0.19 4.25 -3.47
C ASP A 55 0.37 3.37 -4.58
N GLY A 56 -0.53 2.96 -5.47
CA GLY A 56 -0.18 2.26 -6.69
C GLY A 56 0.67 3.12 -7.62
N GLY A 57 0.50 4.45 -7.65
CA GLY A 57 1.12 5.29 -8.68
C GLY A 57 0.80 4.84 -10.11
N ASN A 58 1.60 5.32 -11.08
CA ASN A 58 1.46 4.98 -12.51
C ASN A 58 2.31 3.77 -12.90
N ASP A 59 1.96 3.12 -14.01
CA ASP A 59 2.71 1.98 -14.56
C ASP A 59 4.22 2.28 -14.72
N GLY A 60 5.05 1.28 -14.43
CA GLY A 60 6.51 1.38 -14.48
C GLY A 60 7.16 2.11 -13.30
N LYS A 61 6.39 2.77 -12.41
CA LYS A 61 6.93 3.41 -11.20
C LYS A 61 6.93 2.45 -10.01
N PRO A 62 7.78 2.65 -8.98
CA PRO A 62 7.66 1.94 -7.72
C PRO A 62 6.34 2.27 -7.02
N PHE A 63 5.86 1.35 -6.18
CA PHE A 63 4.76 1.61 -5.25
C PHE A 63 5.24 2.51 -4.12
N LEU A 64 4.38 3.40 -3.63
CA LEU A 64 4.69 4.21 -2.46
C LEU A 64 3.97 3.64 -1.24
N VAL A 65 4.73 3.36 -0.18
CA VAL A 65 4.18 2.93 1.11
C VAL A 65 4.45 4.01 2.13
N ALA A 66 3.40 4.68 2.60
CA ALA A 66 3.49 5.77 3.56
C ALA A 66 3.07 5.33 4.97
N CYS A 67 3.78 5.81 5.99
CA CYS A 67 3.30 5.77 7.37
C CYS A 67 2.36 6.97 7.61
N ALA A 68 1.06 6.71 7.52
CA ALA A 68 0.04 7.70 7.80
C ALA A 68 -0.39 7.61 9.26
N SER A 69 -0.43 8.74 9.96
CA SER A 69 -1.03 8.75 11.29
C SER A 69 -1.50 10.12 11.70
N ARG A 70 -2.57 10.08 12.48
CA ARG A 70 -3.26 11.24 13.04
C ARG A 70 -3.51 11.10 14.53
N ALA A 71 -3.16 9.97 15.15
CA ALA A 71 -3.30 9.80 16.57
C ALA A 71 -2.25 10.61 17.34
N ARG A 72 -2.69 11.33 18.38
CA ARG A 72 -1.80 11.99 19.34
C ARG A 72 -1.02 10.99 20.21
N ARG A 73 -1.46 9.73 20.26
CA ARG A 73 -0.80 8.63 20.98
C ARG A 73 -0.52 7.49 20.02
N ARG A 74 0.75 7.28 19.73
CA ARG A 74 1.23 6.14 18.92
C ARG A 74 1.94 5.14 19.81
N ALA A 75 1.82 3.85 19.48
CA ALA A 75 2.61 2.80 20.13
C ALA A 75 4.08 2.86 19.70
N LEU A 76 4.34 3.24 18.43
CA LEU A 76 5.68 3.39 17.87
C LEU A 76 5.89 4.79 17.30
N SER A 77 7.14 5.23 17.29
CA SER A 77 7.51 6.44 16.56
C SER A 77 7.32 6.23 15.05
N PRO A 78 7.08 7.29 14.26
CA PRO A 78 6.95 7.17 12.80
C PRO A 78 8.15 6.46 12.14
N ALA A 79 9.38 6.74 12.61
CA ALA A 79 10.60 6.10 12.11
C ALA A 79 10.64 4.60 12.44
N ALA A 80 10.19 4.20 13.64
CA ALA A 80 10.10 2.80 14.03
C ALA A 80 9.05 2.03 13.20
N GLU A 81 7.92 2.66 12.84
CA GLU A 81 6.94 2.05 11.92
C GLU A 81 7.55 1.85 10.52
N ILE A 82 8.27 2.84 9.98
CA ILE A 82 8.95 2.71 8.68
C ILE A 82 9.98 1.58 8.69
N ALA A 83 10.75 1.43 9.77
CA ALA A 83 11.67 0.32 9.94
C ALA A 83 10.94 -1.04 9.97
N ALA A 84 9.79 -1.11 10.68
CA ALA A 84 8.97 -2.31 10.73
C ALA A 84 8.38 -2.67 9.35
N TYR A 85 7.89 -1.68 8.59
CA TYR A 85 7.39 -1.89 7.23
C TYR A 85 8.51 -2.38 6.32
N THR A 86 9.68 -1.76 6.38
CA THR A 86 10.86 -2.15 5.60
C THR A 86 11.25 -3.60 5.87
N THR A 87 11.29 -3.99 7.14
CA THR A 87 11.62 -5.37 7.56
C THR A 87 10.60 -6.37 7.00
N ALA A 88 9.31 -6.10 7.17
CA ALA A 88 8.24 -6.99 6.70
C ALA A 88 8.25 -7.17 5.18
N LEU A 89 8.42 -6.07 4.43
CA LEU A 89 8.42 -6.09 2.97
C LEU A 89 9.67 -6.78 2.40
N ARG A 90 10.86 -6.53 2.99
CA ARG A 90 12.09 -7.23 2.59
C ARG A 90 12.04 -8.71 2.93
N ALA A 91 11.47 -9.09 4.07
CA ALA A 91 11.26 -10.50 4.42
C ALA A 91 10.33 -11.22 3.42
N ALA A 92 9.45 -10.47 2.73
CA ALA A 92 8.63 -10.99 1.63
C ALA A 92 9.34 -10.96 0.26
N GLY A 93 10.63 -10.65 0.21
CA GLY A 93 11.44 -10.62 -1.02
C GLY A 93 11.31 -9.35 -1.86
N MET A 94 10.63 -8.32 -1.35
CA MET A 94 10.45 -7.07 -2.10
C MET A 94 11.68 -6.16 -1.99
N HIS A 95 11.94 -5.40 -3.05
CA HIS A 95 12.95 -4.35 -3.05
C HIS A 95 12.36 -3.09 -2.42
N VAL A 96 12.99 -2.61 -1.34
CA VAL A 96 12.49 -1.48 -0.54
C VAL A 96 13.59 -0.45 -0.33
N GLU A 97 13.29 0.78 -0.72
CA GLU A 97 14.17 1.95 -0.62
C GLU A 97 13.42 3.13 0.01
N PRO A 98 14.10 4.04 0.71
CA PRO A 98 13.51 5.33 1.08
C PRO A 98 13.04 6.09 -0.17
N GLN A 99 11.98 6.88 -0.04
CA GLN A 99 11.56 7.75 -1.14
C GLN A 99 12.71 8.68 -1.55
N SER A 100 12.96 8.76 -2.86
CA SER A 100 13.95 9.64 -3.47
C SER A 100 13.25 10.73 -4.31
N GLY A 101 13.87 11.90 -4.42
CA GLY A 101 13.37 13.04 -5.20
C GLY A 101 13.18 14.32 -4.37
N PRO A 102 12.79 15.43 -5.01
CA PRO A 102 12.62 16.72 -4.34
C PRO A 102 11.52 16.71 -3.27
N ASP A 103 10.49 15.88 -3.46
CA ASP A 103 9.37 15.72 -2.53
C ASP A 103 9.53 14.47 -1.63
N ALA A 104 10.78 14.03 -1.39
CA ALA A 104 11.06 12.87 -0.57
C ALA A 104 10.65 13.09 0.88
N SER A 105 9.92 12.12 1.42
CA SER A 105 9.56 12.08 2.84
C SER A 105 10.20 10.86 3.51
N PRO A 106 10.78 11.01 4.72
CA PRO A 106 11.30 9.88 5.49
C PRO A 106 10.19 8.93 5.98
N LEU A 107 8.93 9.32 5.82
CA LEU A 107 7.75 8.51 6.14
C LEU A 107 7.19 7.76 4.94
N VAL A 108 7.93 7.72 3.83
CA VAL A 108 7.51 7.07 2.59
C VAL A 108 8.62 6.16 2.07
N LEU A 109 8.24 4.95 1.69
CA LEU A 109 9.08 3.94 1.06
C LEU A 109 8.69 3.78 -0.40
N GLN A 110 9.68 3.58 -1.26
CA GLN A 110 9.51 3.06 -2.61
C GLN A 110 9.67 1.54 -2.57
N VAL A 111 8.67 0.83 -3.11
CA VAL A 111 8.61 -0.64 -3.09
C VAL A 111 8.48 -1.15 -4.52
N ARG A 112 9.31 -2.14 -4.87
CA ARG A 112 9.19 -2.90 -6.11
C ARG A 112 9.02 -4.38 -5.76
N LEU A 113 8.09 -5.01 -6.46
CA LEU A 113 7.91 -6.47 -6.37
C LEU A 113 9.12 -7.18 -7.00
N PRO A 114 9.42 -8.41 -6.57
CA PRO A 114 10.48 -9.23 -7.15
C PRO A 114 10.23 -9.57 -8.62
#